data_AF-B9F4H0-F1
#
_entry.id   AF-B9F4H0-F1
#
_cell.length_a   1.000
_cell.length_b   1.000
_cell.length_c   1.000
_cell.angle_alpha   90.00
_cell.angle_beta   90.00
_cell.angle_gamma   90.00
#
_symmetry.space_group_name_H-M   'P 1'
#
loop_
_entity.id
_entity.type
_entity.pdbx_description
1 polymer ?
#
loop_
_entity_poly.entity_id
_entity_poly.type
_entity_poly.pdbx_seq_one_letter_code
_entity_poly.pdbx_strand_id
1 'polypeptide(L)' 'MHQYDVWYDPSTGIYGMDFYVVLERAGYRVARRRRCKSRVGIQHRVTKEDAMKWFQVKYEGVILNKAQANTS' A
#
# COMPACT_ATOMS: atom_id res chain seq x y z
N MET A 1 11.49 0.27 -30.12
CA MET A 1 10.75 1.27 -29.32
C MET A 1 9.65 0.52 -28.61
N HIS A 2 9.82 0.23 -27.31
CA HIS A 2 8.88 -0.60 -26.55
C HIS A 2 7.65 0.24 -26.17
N GLN A 3 6.53 0.00 -26.86
CA GLN A 3 5.22 0.55 -26.53
C GLN A 3 4.65 -0.27 -25.35
N TYR A 4 4.73 0.26 -24.14
CA TYR A 4 4.06 -0.29 -22.96
C TYR A 4 2.74 0.45 -22.73
N ASP A 5 1.77 0.19 -23.60
CA ASP A 5 0.37 0.42 -23.26
C ASP A 5 -0.33 -0.91 -23.53
N VAL A 6 -0.97 -1.46 -22.48
CA VAL A 6 -1.76 -2.67 -22.60
C VAL A 6 -3.03 -2.29 -23.34
N TRP A 7 -2.99 -2.36 -24.67
CA TRP A 7 -4.16 -2.16 -25.51
C TRP A 7 -5.11 -3.34 -25.34
N TYR A 8 -6.40 -3.01 -25.31
CA TYR A 8 -7.49 -3.95 -25.15
C TYR A 8 -7.42 -5.08 -26.17
N ASP A 9 -7.31 -6.32 -25.71
CA ASP A 9 -7.46 -7.51 -26.52
C ASP A 9 -8.90 -8.04 -26.33
N PRO A 10 -9.77 -7.98 -27.35
CA PRO A 10 -11.17 -8.43 -27.26
C PRO A 10 -11.36 -9.92 -26.96
N SER A 11 -10.29 -10.74 -27.07
CA SER A 11 -10.31 -12.15 -26.68
C SER A 11 -10.05 -12.38 -25.18
N THR A 12 -9.54 -11.35 -24.50
CA THR A 12 -9.15 -11.37 -23.10
C THR A 12 -10.34 -10.83 -22.31
N GLY A 13 -11.07 -11.70 -21.60
CA GLY A 13 -12.29 -11.34 -20.88
C GLY A 13 -12.09 -10.31 -19.75
N ILE A 14 -13.13 -10.04 -18.95
CA ILE A 14 -13.03 -9.13 -17.80
C ILE A 14 -12.23 -9.82 -16.69
N TYR A 15 -11.07 -9.25 -16.32
CA TYR A 15 -10.29 -9.67 -15.16
C TYR A 15 -10.50 -8.70 -14.01
N GLY A 16 -10.96 -9.22 -12.86
CA GLY A 16 -10.89 -8.49 -11.59
C GLY A 16 -9.46 -8.50 -11.05
N MET A 17 -9.03 -7.39 -10.47
CA MET A 17 -7.72 -7.29 -9.81
C MET A 17 -7.89 -6.81 -8.37
N ASP A 18 -7.27 -7.53 -7.44
CA ASP A 18 -7.11 -7.10 -6.05
C ASP A 18 -5.68 -6.64 -5.81
N PHE A 19 -5.51 -5.44 -5.26
CA PHE A 19 -4.20 -4.89 -4.94
C PHE A 19 -4.00 -4.80 -3.43
N TYR A 20 -2.86 -5.30 -2.96
CA TYR A 20 -2.39 -5.12 -1.59
C TYR A 20 -1.00 -4.53 -1.58
N VAL A 21 -0.81 -3.44 -0.82
CA VAL A 21 0.46 -2.71 -0.74
C VAL A 21 0.96 -2.76 0.69
N VAL A 22 2.21 -3.20 0.87
CA VAL A 22 2.88 -3.24 2.18
C VAL A 22 3.81 -2.04 2.32
N LEU A 23 3.59 -1.25 3.37
CA LEU A 23 4.45 -0.13 3.73
C LEU A 23 5.40 -0.53 4.88
N GLU A 24 6.69 -0.29 4.71
CA GLU A 24 7.71 -0.49 5.74
C GLU A 24 8.66 0.70 5.80
N ARG A 25 9.19 0.99 7.01
CA ARG A 25 10.29 1.94 7.20
C ARG A 25 11.64 1.27 6.92
N ALA A 26 12.62 2.05 6.48
CA ALA A 26 13.99 1.58 6.31
C ALA A 26 14.56 1.09 7.66
N GLY A 27 14.90 -0.21 7.75
CA GLY A 27 15.35 -0.84 9.00
C GLY A 27 14.66 -2.17 9.32
N TYR A 28 13.55 -2.48 8.63
CA TYR A 28 12.77 -3.71 8.86
C TYR A 28 13.53 -5.02 8.60
N ARG A 29 14.69 -4.98 7.92
CA ARG A 29 15.54 -6.14 7.66
C ARG A 29 15.93 -6.89 8.94
N VAL A 30 16.04 -6.22 10.08
CA VAL A 30 16.42 -6.83 11.37
C VAL A 30 15.46 -7.95 11.81
N ALA A 31 14.17 -7.86 11.46
CA ALA A 31 13.18 -8.90 11.73
C ALA A 31 13.16 -10.02 10.67
N ARG A 32 13.77 -9.82 9.51
CA ARG A 32 13.76 -10.79 8.39
C ARG A 32 15.08 -11.54 8.23
N ARG A 33 16.20 -10.97 8.67
CA ARG A 33 17.54 -11.57 8.53
C ARG A 33 17.69 -12.87 9.34
N ARG A 34 18.53 -13.79 8.83
CA ARG A 34 18.85 -15.08 9.48
C ARG A 34 19.74 -14.91 10.72
N ARG A 35 20.84 -14.16 10.60
CA ARG A 35 21.79 -13.92 11.70
C ARG A 35 21.29 -12.79 12.60
N CYS A 36 21.36 -12.99 13.93
CA CYS A 36 21.00 -12.00 14.95
C CYS A 36 19.63 -11.34 14.70
N LYS A 37 18.60 -12.16 14.43
CA LYS A 37 17.23 -11.68 14.25
C LYS A 37 16.72 -11.03 15.54
N SER A 38 16.10 -9.86 15.42
CA SER A 38 15.43 -9.21 16.54
C SER A 38 14.15 -8.50 16.09
N ARG A 39 13.31 -8.11 17.06
CA ARG A 39 12.02 -7.48 16.78
C ARG A 39 12.22 -6.02 16.39
N VAL A 40 11.42 -5.54 15.44
CA VAL A 40 11.30 -4.10 15.16
C VAL A 40 10.54 -3.44 16.31
N GLY A 41 11.15 -2.41 16.90
CA GLY A 41 10.57 -1.62 17.99
C GLY A 41 9.29 -0.90 17.56
N ILE A 42 8.39 -0.66 18.51
CA ILE A 42 7.03 -0.16 18.25
C ILE A 42 7.05 1.19 17.51
N GLN A 43 7.91 2.11 17.94
CA GLN A 43 8.04 3.44 17.33
C GLN A 43 8.52 3.40 15.86
N HIS A 44 9.17 2.32 15.43
CA HIS A 44 9.65 2.16 14.06
C HIS A 44 8.62 1.47 13.14
N ARG A 45 7.51 0.98 13.69
CA ARG A 45 6.44 0.37 12.90
C ARG A 45 5.63 1.47 12.21
N VAL A 46 5.06 1.14 11.06
CA VAL A 46 4.11 2.01 10.37
C VAL A 46 2.74 1.83 11.03
N THR A 47 2.13 2.94 11.48
CA THR A 47 0.75 2.96 11.99
C THR A 47 -0.24 3.20 10.85
N LYS A 48 -1.53 3.04 11.14
CA LYS A 48 -2.61 3.34 10.19
C LYS A 48 -2.54 4.82 9.76
N GLU A 49 -2.32 5.71 10.72
CA GLU A 49 -2.27 7.16 10.50
C GLU A 49 -1.07 7.56 9.64
N ASP A 50 0.08 6.94 9.86
CA ASP A 50 1.27 7.14 9.04
C ASP A 50 1.02 6.72 7.58
N ALA A 51 0.39 5.55 7.38
CA ALA A 51 0.06 5.04 6.05
C ALA A 51 -0.93 5.96 5.30
N MET A 52 -1.98 6.42 5.99
CA MET A 52 -2.96 7.35 5.44
C MET A 52 -2.31 8.67 5.00
N LYS A 53 -1.46 9.26 5.85
CA LYS A 53 -0.74 10.50 5.53
C LYS A 53 0.23 10.32 4.39
N TRP A 54 0.98 9.21 4.37
CA TRP A 54 1.91 8.91 3.29
C TRP A 54 1.21 8.81 1.93
N PHE A 55 0.04 8.17 1.89
CA PHE A 55 -0.74 8.04 0.66
C PHE A 55 -1.24 9.40 0.15
N GLN A 56 -1.75 10.25 1.05
CA GLN A 56 -2.18 11.61 0.71
C GLN A 56 -1.01 12.46 0.19
N VAL A 57 0.16 12.41 0.82
CA VAL A 57 1.30 13.26 0.42
C VAL A 57 1.96 12.76 -0.86
N LYS A 58 2.10 11.44 -1.02
CA LYS A 58 2.88 10.86 -2.13
C LYS A 58 2.08 10.79 -3.43
N TYR A 59 0.76 10.59 -3.34
CA TYR A 59 -0.12 10.33 -4.47
C TYR A 59 -1.35 11.25 -4.51
N GLU A 60 -1.44 12.25 -3.63
CA GLU A 60 -2.60 13.16 -3.54
C GLU A 60 -3.93 12.41 -3.36
N GLY A 61 -3.86 11.21 -2.77
CA GLY A 61 -4.99 10.31 -2.67
C GLY A 61 -6.02 10.75 -1.64
N VAL A 62 -7.30 10.75 -2.00
CA VAL A 62 -8.41 11.08 -1.10
C VAL A 62 -8.85 9.84 -0.32
N ILE A 63 -8.95 9.97 1.01
CA ILE A 63 -9.42 8.90 1.90
C ILE A 63 -10.85 9.22 2.34
N LEU A 64 -11.81 8.42 1.89
CA LEU A 64 -13.23 8.59 2.23
C LEU A 64 -13.52 7.93 3.59
N ASN A 65 -13.99 8.71 4.56
CA ASN A 65 -14.45 8.16 5.83
C ASN A 65 -15.93 7.72 5.72
N LYS A 66 -16.17 6.43 5.51
CA LYS A 66 -17.53 5.89 5.29
C LYS A 66 -18.43 5.96 6.54
N ALA A 67 -17.88 6.27 7.72
CA ALA A 67 -18.63 6.29 8.98
C ALA A 67 -19.59 7.49 9.15
N GLN A 68 -19.50 8.52 8.30
CA GLN A 68 -20.31 9.75 8.44
C GLN A 68 -21.46 9.87 7.41
N ALA A 69 -21.62 8.91 6.50
CA ALA A 69 -22.61 8.99 5.41
C ALA A 69 -24.06 8.63 5.81
N ASN A 70 -24.31 8.26 7.08
CA ASN A 70 -25.63 7.87 7.59
C ASN A 70 -26.07 8.76 8.77
N THR A 71 -25.92 10.08 8.68
CA THR A 71 -26.56 11.00 9.63
C THR A 71 -27.40 12.01 8.86
N SER A 72 -28.72 11.80 8.94
CA SER A 72 -29.85 12.51 8.34
C SER A 72 -30.09 12.27 6.85
#